data_AF-A0A813IDT4-F1
#
_entry.id   AF-A0A813IDT4-F1
#
_cell.length_a   1.000
_cell.length_b   1.000
_cell.length_c   1.000
_cell.angle_alpha   90.00
_cell.angle_beta   90.00
_cell.angle_gamma   90.00
#
_symmetry.space_group_name_H-M   'P 1'
#
loop_
_entity.id
_entity.type
_entity.pdbx_description
1 polymer ?
#
loop_
_entity_poly.entity_id
_entity_poly.type
_entity_poly.pdbx_seq_one_letter_code
_entity_poly.pdbx_strand_id
1 'polypeptide(L)'
;FACCTAQGVGKALFCVRSRGGLPRSRGGPSCGARLMTLLLAHERLAEALLLVQAPPELTKVDAEGARSCVRLLGRASEEVSQKLPQDADAAVYYKTVAEVLMWAGSFGEASLLLGRAERILEEQKVATDKLSAPVYDQDTLADLQGELDICQEMMAICQEQLQREKHQKEERKRLEEKLRKKAAGPDLRRLRAADARAVDELCKGLSVTSFSQDWRTVSSPLTTTAGAKMVNDTTPVSEAGWHDLMSTCSICLDMLRDPVVLGCDGEHMVCREHLDELFECPMCRGPVGIPQKPQKSVLRALVAMRAD
;
A
#
# COMPACT_ATOMS: atom_id res chain seq x y z
N PHE A 1 -17.50 -7.85 13.29
CA PHE A 1 -16.77 -7.02 12.29
C PHE A 1 -17.54 -5.78 11.82
N ALA A 2 -18.88 -5.81 11.63
CA ALA A 2 -19.61 -4.64 11.09
C ALA A 2 -20.13 -3.60 12.12
N CYS A 3 -19.99 -3.82 13.43
CA CYS A 3 -20.54 -2.90 14.44
C CYS A 3 -19.51 -1.94 15.07
N CYS A 4 -18.20 -2.19 14.91
CA CYS A 4 -17.15 -1.36 15.54
C CYS A 4 -16.61 -0.23 14.65
N THR A 5 -16.94 -0.21 13.35
CA THR A 5 -16.24 0.60 12.35
C THR A 5 -16.73 2.05 12.22
N ALA A 6 -17.97 2.34 12.61
CA ALA A 6 -18.54 3.70 12.44
C ALA A 6 -18.40 4.60 13.68
N GLN A 7 -18.32 4.03 14.90
CA GLN A 7 -18.29 4.83 16.14
C GLN A 7 -16.87 5.25 16.58
N GLY A 8 -15.82 4.56 16.13
CA GLY A 8 -14.43 4.86 16.52
C GLY A 8 -13.85 6.11 15.85
N VAL A 9 -14.15 6.32 14.57
CA VAL A 9 -13.56 7.41 13.76
C VAL A 9 -14.06 8.79 14.22
N GLY A 10 -15.34 8.89 14.60
CA GLY A 10 -15.92 10.14 15.12
C GLY A 10 -15.39 10.55 16.51
N LYS A 11 -14.97 9.59 17.34
CA LYS A 11 -14.42 9.87 18.68
C LYS A 11 -12.95 10.29 18.65
N ALA A 12 -12.15 9.73 17.73
CA ALA A 12 -10.75 10.13 17.56
C ALA A 12 -10.59 11.62 17.18
N LEU A 13 -11.55 12.19 16.44
CA LEU A 13 -11.58 13.61 16.10
C LEU A 13 -12.04 14.52 17.25
N PHE A 14 -12.68 13.98 18.29
CA PHE A 14 -13.25 14.78 19.40
C PHE A 14 -12.40 14.80 20.67
N CYS A 15 -11.47 13.86 20.86
CA CYS A 15 -10.71 13.73 22.12
C CYS A 15 -9.65 14.83 22.35
N VAL A 16 -9.19 15.52 21.31
CA VAL A 16 -8.07 16.49 21.41
C VAL A 16 -8.46 17.81 22.12
N ARG A 17 -9.75 18.05 22.42
CA ARG A 17 -10.21 19.39 22.82
C ARG A 17 -10.34 19.65 24.32
N SER A 18 -10.20 18.64 25.20
CA SER A 18 -10.67 18.80 26.59
C SER A 18 -9.84 18.13 27.69
N ARG A 19 -8.51 18.23 27.73
CA ARG A 19 -7.75 17.97 28.98
C ARG A 19 -6.66 19.01 29.20
N GLY A 20 -7.03 20.06 29.93
CA GLY A 20 -6.12 21.11 30.38
C GLY A 20 -5.37 20.70 31.64
N GLY A 21 -4.04 20.66 31.56
CA GLY A 21 -3.16 20.54 32.72
C GLY A 21 -1.87 19.80 32.40
N LEU A 22 -0.87 20.50 31.82
CA LEU A 22 0.49 19.96 31.70
C LEU A 22 1.53 20.89 32.34
N PRO A 23 2.48 20.32 33.13
CA PRO A 23 3.54 21.08 33.76
C PRO A 23 4.60 21.52 32.74
N ARG A 24 5.16 22.70 32.97
CA ARG A 24 6.22 23.31 32.15
C ARG A 24 7.50 22.46 32.21
N SER A 25 7.84 21.77 31.12
CA SER A 25 9.17 21.16 30.93
C SER A 25 9.99 21.93 29.88
N ARG A 26 11.28 22.08 30.18
CA ARG A 26 12.27 22.86 29.42
C ARG A 26 12.69 22.10 28.15
N GLY A 27 12.76 22.83 27.02
CA GLY A 27 13.53 22.43 25.84
C GLY A 27 12.79 21.70 24.72
N GLY A 28 11.47 21.53 24.81
CA GLY A 28 10.67 20.96 23.72
C GLY A 28 10.39 21.96 22.58
N PRO A 29 10.09 21.49 21.36
CA PRO A 29 9.54 22.34 20.29
C PRO A 29 8.37 23.16 20.84
N SER A 30 8.29 24.44 20.44
CA SER A 30 7.24 25.35 20.93
C SER A 30 5.87 24.69 20.80
N CYS A 31 4.95 24.96 21.75
CA CYS A 31 3.62 24.35 21.74
C CYS A 31 2.92 24.47 20.36
N GLY A 32 3.20 25.53 19.60
CA GLY A 32 2.72 25.71 18.23
C GLY A 32 3.27 24.69 17.22
N ALA A 33 4.56 24.33 17.27
CA ALA A 33 5.14 23.34 16.37
C ALA A 33 4.60 21.92 16.63
N ARG A 34 4.31 21.59 17.89
CA ARG A 34 3.65 20.32 18.28
C ARG A 34 2.22 20.25 17.75
N LEU A 35 1.44 21.30 17.96
CA LEU A 35 0.06 21.38 17.47
C LEU A 35 0.01 21.25 15.95
N MET A 36 0.89 21.95 15.22
CA MET A 36 0.95 21.85 13.76
C MET A 36 1.31 20.45 13.27
N THR A 37 2.22 19.75 13.95
CA THR A 37 2.59 18.38 13.58
C THR A 37 1.41 17.42 13.78
N LEU A 38 0.69 17.55 14.89
CA LEU A 38 -0.49 16.74 15.18
C LEU A 38 -1.61 17.03 14.16
N LEU A 39 -1.88 18.30 13.85
CA LEU A 39 -2.87 18.69 12.85
C LEU A 39 -2.55 18.13 11.46
N LEU A 40 -1.30 18.22 11.01
CA LEU A 40 -0.87 17.67 9.72
C LEU A 40 -0.97 16.13 9.69
N ALA A 41 -0.63 15.46 10.80
CA ALA A 41 -0.78 14.01 10.91
C ALA A 41 -2.26 13.61 10.86
N HIS A 42 -3.14 14.35 11.53
CA HIS A 42 -4.58 14.13 11.48
C HIS A 42 -5.20 14.45 10.12
N GLU A 43 -4.74 15.50 9.43
CA GLU A 43 -5.19 15.84 8.07
C GLU A 43 -4.87 14.67 7.12
N ARG A 44 -3.64 14.15 7.15
CA ARG A 44 -3.25 12.99 6.34
C ARG A 44 -4.03 11.72 6.71
N LEU A 45 -4.33 11.52 7.98
CA LEU A 45 -5.15 10.39 8.42
C LEU A 45 -6.61 10.55 7.96
N ALA A 46 -7.16 11.76 8.02
CA ALA A 46 -8.50 12.05 7.54
C ALA A 46 -8.60 11.88 6.02
N GLU A 47 -7.63 12.38 5.25
CA GLU A 47 -7.52 12.14 3.81
C GLU A 47 -7.49 10.64 3.51
N ALA A 48 -6.68 9.87 4.24
CA ALA A 48 -6.63 8.42 4.07
C ALA A 48 -7.98 7.76 4.38
N LEU A 49 -8.65 8.16 5.46
CA LEU A 49 -9.95 7.60 5.83
C LEU A 49 -11.05 7.96 4.82
N LEU A 50 -11.01 9.16 4.24
CA LEU A 50 -11.93 9.56 3.18
C LEU A 50 -11.72 8.74 1.90
N LEU A 51 -10.47 8.44 1.54
CA LEU A 51 -10.15 7.59 0.39
C LEU A 51 -10.54 6.13 0.59
N VAL A 52 -10.52 5.65 1.84
CA VAL A 52 -10.87 4.27 2.19
C VAL A 52 -12.38 4.05 2.30
N GLN A 53 -13.14 5.11 2.55
CA GLN A 53 -14.60 5.03 2.63
C GLN A 53 -15.20 4.79 1.24
N ALA A 54 -15.76 3.60 1.06
CA ALA A 54 -16.62 3.30 -0.07
C ALA A 54 -17.92 4.14 0.00
N PRO A 55 -18.60 4.37 -1.13
CA PRO A 55 -19.93 4.97 -1.14
C PRO A 55 -20.84 4.29 -0.11
N PRO A 56 -21.81 5.01 0.50
CA PRO A 56 -22.66 4.49 1.59
C PRO A 56 -23.46 3.23 1.22
N GLU A 57 -23.52 2.87 -0.06
CA GLU A 57 -24.19 1.70 -0.60
C GLU A 57 -23.32 0.42 -0.57
N LEU A 58 -22.01 0.56 -0.37
CA LEU A 58 -21.05 -0.55 -0.39
C LEU A 58 -20.58 -0.88 1.03
N THR A 59 -20.98 -2.06 1.53
CA THR A 59 -20.59 -2.60 2.85
C THR A 59 -19.13 -3.07 2.94
N LYS A 60 -18.31 -2.82 1.91
CA LYS A 60 -16.93 -3.31 1.82
C LYS A 60 -15.97 -2.13 1.85
N VAL A 61 -15.03 -2.18 2.79
CA VAL A 61 -13.90 -1.25 2.87
C VAL A 61 -13.07 -1.36 1.58
N ASP A 62 -12.72 -0.23 0.99
CA ASP A 62 -11.88 -0.22 -0.20
C ASP A 62 -10.41 -0.52 0.15
N ALA A 63 -10.02 -1.78 -0.06
CA ALA A 63 -8.65 -2.22 0.18
C ALA A 63 -7.64 -1.52 -0.76
N GLU A 64 -8.07 -1.04 -1.93
CA GLU A 64 -7.20 -0.33 -2.86
C GLU A 64 -6.92 1.09 -2.42
N GLY A 65 -7.96 1.86 -2.04
CA GLY A 65 -7.82 3.13 -1.35
C GLY A 65 -6.98 3.03 -0.07
N ALA A 66 -7.08 1.93 0.68
CA ALA A 66 -6.22 1.70 1.84
C ALA A 66 -4.75 1.52 1.43
N ARG A 67 -4.48 0.73 0.37
CA ARG A 67 -3.13 0.52 -0.17
C ARG A 67 -2.50 1.80 -0.69
N SER A 68 -3.25 2.69 -1.34
CA SER A 68 -2.71 3.97 -1.84
C SER A 68 -2.23 4.88 -0.70
N CYS A 69 -2.81 4.74 0.49
CA CYS A 69 -2.51 5.57 1.65
C CYS A 69 -1.32 5.08 2.50
N VAL A 70 -0.90 3.81 2.37
CA VAL A 70 0.15 3.19 3.22
C VAL A 70 1.42 4.05 3.31
N ARG A 71 1.93 4.54 2.17
CA ARG A 71 3.16 5.36 2.15
C ARG A 71 2.99 6.71 2.86
N LEU A 72 1.81 7.32 2.76
CA LEU A 72 1.51 8.58 3.45
C LEU A 72 1.43 8.37 4.95
N LEU A 73 0.72 7.32 5.37
CA LEU A 73 0.54 6.95 6.77
C LEU A 73 1.84 6.52 7.43
N GLY A 74 2.71 5.80 6.72
CA GLY A 74 4.05 5.45 7.19
C GLY A 74 4.89 6.69 7.55
N ARG A 75 4.95 7.68 6.65
CA ARG A 75 5.65 8.95 6.89
C ARG A 75 5.04 9.73 8.05
N ALA A 76 3.71 9.84 8.08
CA ALA A 76 3.02 10.54 9.16
C ALA A 76 3.27 9.87 10.53
N SER A 77 3.28 8.54 10.58
CA SER A 77 3.59 7.77 11.80
C SER A 77 5.03 7.95 12.27
N GLU A 78 5.98 8.05 11.34
CA GLU A 78 7.37 8.37 11.66
C GLU A 78 7.51 9.79 12.23
N GLU A 79 6.81 10.77 11.66
CA GLU A 79 6.78 12.13 12.18
C GLU A 79 6.18 12.19 13.59
N VAL A 80 5.06 11.50 13.84
CA VAL A 80 4.44 11.37 15.17
C VAL A 80 5.42 10.74 16.16
N SER A 81 6.10 9.68 15.75
CA SER A 81 7.13 8.99 16.55
C SER A 81 8.30 9.87 16.96
N GLN A 82 8.74 10.76 16.07
CA GLN A 82 9.93 11.56 16.29
C GLN A 82 9.64 12.90 16.99
N LYS A 83 8.48 13.50 16.70
CA LYS A 83 8.19 14.91 17.04
C LYS A 83 7.18 15.07 18.17
N LEU A 84 6.36 14.06 18.45
CA LEU A 84 5.31 14.15 19.46
C LEU A 84 5.64 13.35 20.72
N PRO A 85 5.13 13.80 21.89
CA PRO A 85 5.13 12.97 23.10
C PRO A 85 4.51 11.60 22.81
N GLN A 86 5.07 10.55 23.40
CA GLN A 86 4.54 9.19 23.27
C GLN A 86 3.57 8.94 24.42
N ASP A 87 2.40 9.56 24.35
CA ASP A 87 1.32 9.51 25.33
C ASP A 87 0.07 8.83 24.74
N ALA A 88 -1.04 8.87 25.48
CA ALA A 88 -2.29 8.22 25.07
C ALA A 88 -2.77 8.67 23.68
N ASP A 89 -2.61 9.96 23.33
CA ASP A 89 -3.02 10.48 22.01
C ASP A 89 -2.18 9.86 20.88
N ALA A 90 -0.86 9.73 21.08
CA ALA A 90 0.01 9.03 20.15
C ALA A 90 -0.37 7.54 20.00
N ALA A 91 -0.77 6.88 21.09
CA ALA A 91 -1.22 5.50 21.04
C ALA A 91 -2.51 5.34 20.23
N VAL A 92 -3.51 6.20 20.45
CA VAL A 92 -4.74 6.21 19.66
C VAL A 92 -4.43 6.44 18.18
N TYR A 93 -3.53 7.38 17.86
CA TYR A 93 -3.08 7.61 16.49
C TYR A 93 -2.48 6.35 15.86
N TYR A 94 -1.54 5.68 16.53
CA TYR A 94 -0.93 4.45 16.00
C TYR A 94 -1.95 3.32 15.82
N LYS A 95 -2.92 3.19 16.73
CA LYS A 95 -4.02 2.23 16.60
C LYS A 95 -4.83 2.48 15.33
N THR A 96 -5.23 3.73 15.09
CA THR A 96 -6.01 4.08 13.89
C THR A 96 -5.21 3.87 12.60
N VAL A 97 -3.92 4.21 12.58
CA VAL A 97 -3.08 3.91 11.41
C VAL A 97 -2.96 2.39 11.20
N ALA A 98 -2.79 1.62 12.27
CA ALA A 98 -2.72 0.17 12.16
C ALA A 98 -4.00 -0.44 11.59
N GLU A 99 -5.17 0.09 11.93
CA GLU A 99 -6.45 -0.33 11.36
C GLU A 99 -6.47 -0.15 9.83
N VAL A 100 -6.02 1.00 9.33
CA VAL A 100 -5.92 1.25 7.89
C VAL A 100 -4.91 0.33 7.22
N LEU A 101 -3.76 0.07 7.87
CA LEU A 101 -2.77 -0.89 7.38
C LEU A 101 -3.32 -2.31 7.31
N MET A 102 -4.16 -2.72 8.26
CA MET A 102 -4.86 -4.01 8.22
C MET A 102 -5.81 -4.09 7.02
N TRP A 103 -6.56 -3.02 6.71
CA TRP A 103 -7.40 -2.97 5.51
C TRP A 103 -6.59 -3.03 4.22
N ALA A 104 -5.39 -2.45 4.20
CA ALA A 104 -4.46 -2.54 3.09
C ALA A 104 -3.79 -3.92 2.94
N GLY A 105 -4.00 -4.85 3.89
CA GLY A 105 -3.34 -6.15 3.95
C GLY A 105 -1.89 -6.11 4.46
N SER A 106 -1.45 -4.97 5.00
CA SER A 106 -0.09 -4.77 5.53
C SER A 106 0.00 -5.17 7.00
N PHE A 107 -0.31 -6.44 7.29
CA PHE A 107 -0.42 -6.96 8.68
C PHE A 107 0.88 -6.89 9.49
N GLY A 108 2.04 -6.98 8.82
CA GLY A 108 3.35 -6.86 9.48
C GLY A 108 3.57 -5.46 10.07
N GLU A 109 3.33 -4.41 9.27
CA GLU A 109 3.46 -3.02 9.72
C GLU A 109 2.38 -2.66 10.74
N ALA A 110 1.14 -3.10 10.52
CA ALA A 110 0.05 -2.93 11.49
C ALA A 110 0.41 -3.51 12.86
N SER A 111 0.94 -4.74 12.90
CA SER A 111 1.34 -5.39 14.15
C SER A 111 2.45 -4.61 14.89
N LEU A 112 3.38 -3.97 14.18
CA LEU A 112 4.43 -3.15 14.79
C LEU A 112 3.86 -1.88 15.44
N LEU A 113 2.92 -1.22 14.76
CA LEU A 113 2.25 -0.03 15.30
C LEU A 113 1.35 -0.37 16.49
N LEU A 114 0.60 -1.47 16.44
CA LEU A 114 -0.22 -1.93 17.55
C LEU A 114 0.63 -2.27 18.78
N GLY A 115 1.75 -2.99 18.60
CA GLY A 115 2.67 -3.26 19.71
C GLY A 115 3.34 -2.01 20.27
N ARG A 116 3.41 -0.91 19.49
CA ARG A 116 3.85 0.39 19.99
C ARG A 116 2.75 1.10 20.79
N ALA A 117 1.52 1.10 20.27
CA ALA A 117 0.36 1.65 20.96
C ALA A 117 0.13 0.96 22.31
N GLU A 118 0.20 -0.37 22.34
CA GLU A 118 0.03 -1.18 23.56
C GLU A 118 1.05 -0.80 24.63
N ARG A 119 2.35 -0.70 24.28
CA ARG A 119 3.38 -0.28 25.24
C ARG A 119 3.10 1.08 25.85
N ILE A 120 2.70 2.05 25.02
CA ILE A 120 2.39 3.41 25.50
C ILE A 120 1.18 3.38 26.44
N LEU A 121 0.11 2.68 26.06
CA LEU A 121 -1.09 2.57 26.90
C LEU A 121 -0.82 1.86 28.22
N GLU A 122 -0.01 0.80 28.23
CA GLU A 122 0.38 0.08 29.45
C GLU A 122 1.23 0.97 30.38
N GLU A 123 2.19 1.72 29.82
CA GLU A 123 2.97 2.70 30.57
C GLU A 123 2.08 3.79 31.20
N GLN A 124 1.10 4.31 30.45
CA GLN A 124 0.13 5.30 30.94
C GLN A 124 -0.80 4.73 32.01
N LYS A 125 -1.25 3.49 31.85
CA LYS A 125 -2.08 2.79 32.82
C LYS A 125 -1.32 2.59 34.14
N VAL A 126 -0.07 2.11 34.09
CA VAL A 126 0.79 1.96 35.27
C VAL A 126 1.09 3.31 35.94
N ALA A 127 1.30 4.37 35.16
CA ALA A 127 1.49 5.71 35.70
C ALA A 127 0.23 6.21 36.43
N THR A 128 -0.94 6.01 35.83
CA THR A 128 -2.24 6.40 36.39
C THR A 128 -2.57 5.62 37.66
N ASP A 129 -2.30 4.31 37.66
CA ASP A 129 -2.53 3.43 38.82
C ASP A 129 -1.65 3.85 40.02
N LYS A 130 -0.38 4.24 39.78
CA LYS A 130 0.52 4.74 40.84
C LYS A 130 0.14 6.11 41.39
N LEU A 131 -0.53 6.93 40.59
CA LEU A 131 -1.01 8.26 40.97
C LEU A 131 -2.38 8.20 41.68
N SER A 132 -3.03 7.03 41.70
CA SER A 132 -4.36 6.81 42.29
C SER A 132 -4.34 6.79 43.83
N ALA A 133 -3.96 7.92 44.44
CA ALA A 133 -4.69 8.41 45.61
C ALA A 133 -6.11 8.86 45.15
N PRO A 134 -7.14 8.96 46.02
CA PRO A 134 -8.56 8.77 45.67
C PRO A 134 -9.23 9.87 44.79
N VAL A 135 -8.44 10.64 44.04
CA VAL A 135 -8.86 11.76 43.20
C VAL A 135 -8.75 11.43 41.70
N TYR A 136 -8.05 10.36 41.30
CA TYR A 136 -8.05 9.92 39.90
C TYR A 136 -9.25 9.04 39.59
N ASP A 137 -9.92 9.38 38.49
CA ASP A 137 -11.18 8.84 38.03
C ASP A 137 -11.03 7.39 37.54
N GLN A 138 -11.76 6.45 38.16
CA GLN A 138 -11.79 5.04 37.74
C GLN A 138 -12.16 4.89 36.26
N ASP A 139 -12.91 5.85 35.72
CA ASP A 139 -13.30 5.88 34.31
C ASP A 139 -12.09 5.98 33.38
N THR A 140 -11.03 6.72 33.76
CA THR A 140 -9.83 6.84 32.92
C THR A 140 -9.02 5.53 32.86
N LEU A 141 -8.96 4.78 33.95
CA LEU A 141 -8.31 3.46 33.95
C LEU A 141 -9.11 2.45 33.12
N ALA A 142 -10.45 2.51 33.19
CA ALA A 142 -11.33 1.67 32.38
C ALA A 142 -11.20 2.00 30.88
N ASP A 143 -11.12 3.28 30.52
CA ASP A 143 -10.90 3.72 29.13
C ASP A 143 -9.56 3.21 28.58
N LEU A 144 -8.47 3.36 29.35
CA LEU A 144 -7.14 2.85 28.96
C LEU A 144 -7.14 1.33 28.79
N GLN A 145 -7.83 0.60 29.67
CA GLN A 145 -7.97 -0.85 29.55
C GLN A 145 -8.74 -1.25 28.29
N GLY A 146 -9.85 -0.58 28.00
CA GLY A 146 -10.62 -0.87 26.78
C GLY A 146 -9.81 -0.64 25.51
N GLU A 147 -8.99 0.40 25.48
CA GLU A 147 -8.08 0.66 24.36
C GLU A 147 -6.96 -0.39 24.23
N LEU A 148 -6.43 -0.89 25.35
CA LEU A 148 -5.47 -2.00 25.37
C LEU A 148 -6.09 -3.29 24.83
N ASP A 149 -7.29 -3.63 25.28
CA ASP A 149 -8.01 -4.85 24.85
C ASP A 149 -8.23 -4.82 23.33
N ILE A 150 -8.64 -3.67 22.78
CA ILE A 150 -8.79 -3.49 21.32
C ILE A 150 -7.46 -3.70 20.60
N CYS A 151 -6.36 -3.15 21.11
CA CYS A 151 -5.04 -3.34 20.49
C CYS A 151 -4.65 -4.83 20.47
N GLN A 152 -4.90 -5.56 21.55
CA GLN A 152 -4.61 -6.99 21.66
C GLN A 152 -5.44 -7.83 20.70
N GLU A 153 -6.75 -7.53 20.57
CA GLU A 153 -7.62 -8.19 19.59
C GLU A 153 -7.13 -7.95 18.15
N MET A 154 -6.78 -6.71 17.80
CA MET A 154 -6.26 -6.37 16.47
C MET A 154 -4.92 -7.06 16.18
N MET A 155 -4.03 -7.17 17.17
CA MET A 155 -2.77 -7.88 17.03
C MET A 155 -2.98 -9.37 16.79
N ALA A 156 -3.92 -10.00 17.50
CA ALA A 156 -4.26 -11.41 17.30
C ALA A 156 -4.71 -11.66 15.86
N ILE A 157 -5.53 -10.77 15.30
CA ILE A 157 -5.93 -10.82 13.89
C ILE A 157 -4.71 -10.70 12.97
N CYS A 158 -3.82 -9.72 13.21
CA CYS A 158 -2.60 -9.56 12.40
C CYS A 158 -1.72 -10.81 12.43
N GLN A 159 -1.52 -11.41 13.60
CA GLN A 159 -0.73 -12.63 13.76
C GLN A 159 -1.35 -13.80 13.00
N GLU A 160 -2.66 -14.00 13.09
CA GLU A 160 -3.35 -15.05 12.36
C GLU A 160 -3.16 -14.90 10.84
N GLN A 161 -3.33 -13.69 10.30
CA GLN A 161 -3.14 -13.44 8.86
C GLN A 161 -1.69 -13.66 8.42
N LEU A 162 -0.71 -13.23 9.21
CA LEU A 162 0.70 -13.49 8.93
C LEU A 162 1.03 -15.00 8.91
N GLN A 163 0.41 -15.79 9.78
CA GLN A 163 0.58 -17.25 9.77
C GLN A 163 -0.07 -17.89 8.53
N ARG A 164 -1.26 -17.43 8.15
CA ARG A 164 -1.94 -17.87 6.92
C ARG A 164 -1.08 -17.58 5.68
N GLU A 165 -0.51 -16.38 5.57
CA GLU A 165 0.40 -16.04 4.46
C GLU A 165 1.66 -16.91 4.42
N LYS A 166 2.27 -17.18 5.59
CA LYS A 166 3.43 -18.08 5.68
C LYS A 166 3.07 -19.48 5.20
N HIS A 167 1.95 -20.01 5.66
CA HIS A 167 1.46 -21.32 5.24
C HIS A 167 1.23 -21.38 3.73
N GLN A 168 0.52 -20.40 3.17
CA GLN A 168 0.28 -20.31 1.72
C GLN A 168 1.57 -20.22 0.91
N LYS A 169 2.57 -19.45 1.38
CA LYS A 169 3.89 -19.36 0.74
C LYS A 169 4.63 -20.71 0.77
N GLU A 170 4.55 -21.45 1.86
CA GLU A 170 5.14 -22.79 1.96
C GLU A 170 4.44 -23.81 1.06
N GLU A 171 3.11 -23.80 1.02
CA GLU A 171 2.32 -24.66 0.12
C GLU A 171 2.63 -24.37 -1.35
N ARG A 172 2.72 -23.09 -1.73
CA ARG A 172 3.12 -22.68 -3.07
C ARG A 172 4.52 -23.20 -3.42
N LYS A 173 5.50 -23.06 -2.53
CA LYS A 173 6.85 -23.62 -2.74
C LYS A 173 6.83 -25.14 -2.92
N ARG A 174 6.03 -25.87 -2.13
CA ARG A 174 5.87 -27.33 -2.26
C ARG A 174 5.25 -27.70 -3.61
N LEU A 175 4.28 -26.93 -4.10
CA LEU A 175 3.68 -27.14 -5.42
C LEU A 175 4.68 -26.86 -6.55
N GLU A 176 5.42 -25.75 -6.47
CA GLU A 176 6.48 -25.42 -7.43
C GLU A 176 7.57 -26.49 -7.47
N GLU A 177 7.97 -27.05 -6.33
CA GLU A 177 8.93 -28.16 -6.27
C GLU A 177 8.36 -29.44 -6.92
N LYS A 178 7.08 -29.77 -6.66
CA LYS A 178 6.40 -30.89 -7.32
C LYS A 178 6.33 -30.69 -8.84
N LEU A 179 6.02 -29.48 -9.31
CA LEU A 179 6.00 -29.14 -10.73
C LEU A 179 7.40 -29.24 -11.33
N ARG A 180 8.43 -28.75 -10.64
CA ARG A 180 9.83 -28.87 -11.07
C ARG A 180 10.27 -30.34 -11.19
N LYS A 181 9.89 -31.20 -10.24
CA LYS A 181 10.16 -32.65 -10.29
C LYS A 181 9.44 -33.36 -11.44
N LYS A 182 8.23 -32.92 -11.80
CA LYS A 182 7.49 -33.43 -12.97
C LYS A 182 8.05 -32.89 -14.30
N ALA A 183 8.49 -31.64 -14.32
CA ALA A 183 9.07 -30.98 -15.49
C ALA A 183 10.49 -31.45 -15.80
N ALA A 184 11.19 -32.06 -14.84
CA ALA A 184 12.26 -33.02 -15.13
C ALA A 184 11.62 -34.26 -15.80
N GLY A 185 11.17 -34.07 -17.04
CA GLY A 185 10.61 -35.13 -17.86
C GLY A 185 11.59 -36.30 -17.98
N PRO A 186 11.13 -37.44 -18.51
CA PRO A 186 12.03 -38.55 -18.80
C PRO A 186 13.23 -38.01 -19.59
N ASP A 187 14.44 -38.28 -19.10
CA ASP A 187 15.67 -37.86 -19.75
C ASP A 187 15.64 -38.37 -21.19
N LEU A 188 15.34 -37.47 -22.15
CA LEU A 188 15.23 -37.83 -23.57
C LEU A 188 16.58 -38.35 -24.11
N ARG A 189 17.69 -38.14 -23.38
CA ARG A 189 18.99 -38.74 -23.69
C ARG A 189 19.04 -40.25 -23.37
N ARG A 190 18.07 -40.77 -22.60
CA ARG A 190 17.89 -42.20 -22.31
C ARG A 190 16.85 -42.88 -23.20
N LEU A 191 16.15 -42.15 -24.08
CA LEU A 191 15.47 -42.80 -25.21
C LEU A 191 16.56 -43.51 -26.01
N ARG A 192 16.55 -44.84 -25.98
CA ARG A 192 17.59 -45.63 -26.64
C ARG A 192 17.55 -45.29 -28.13
N ALA A 193 18.68 -45.42 -28.83
CA ALA A 193 18.74 -45.27 -30.29
C ALA A 193 17.77 -46.19 -31.09
N ALA A 194 17.08 -47.13 -30.40
CA ALA A 194 15.98 -47.91 -30.95
C ALA A 194 14.67 -47.08 -31.06
N ASP A 195 14.36 -46.25 -30.07
CA ASP A 195 13.13 -45.45 -30.03
C ASP A 195 13.20 -44.27 -31.01
N ALA A 196 14.40 -43.68 -31.19
CA ALA A 196 14.63 -42.65 -32.21
C ALA A 196 14.35 -43.16 -33.63
N ARG A 197 14.67 -44.44 -33.93
CA ARG A 197 14.37 -45.06 -35.22
C ARG A 197 12.89 -45.37 -35.40
N ALA A 198 12.20 -45.77 -34.33
CA ALA A 198 10.75 -46.00 -34.37
C ALA A 198 9.96 -44.70 -34.61
N VAL A 199 10.41 -43.57 -34.01
CA VAL A 199 9.83 -42.25 -34.28
C VAL A 199 10.10 -41.81 -35.73
N ASP A 200 11.33 -42.00 -36.24
CA ASP A 200 11.67 -41.65 -37.63
C ASP A 200 10.88 -42.49 -38.66
N GLU A 201 10.62 -43.77 -38.38
CA GLU A 201 9.74 -44.63 -39.19
C GLU A 201 8.28 -44.18 -39.16
N LEU A 202 7.73 -43.83 -37.99
CA LEU A 202 6.37 -43.31 -37.85
C LEU A 202 6.20 -41.95 -38.57
N CYS A 203 7.22 -41.09 -38.53
CA CYS A 203 7.24 -39.82 -39.25
C CYS A 203 7.33 -39.99 -40.77
N LYS A 204 7.98 -41.04 -41.28
CA LYS A 204 8.02 -41.34 -42.73
C LYS A 204 6.66 -41.79 -43.28
N GLY A 205 5.79 -42.36 -42.44
CA GLY A 205 4.41 -42.72 -42.82
C GLY A 205 3.44 -41.53 -42.84
N LEU A 206 3.74 -40.47 -42.10
CA LEU A 206 2.94 -39.24 -42.04
C LEU A 206 3.44 -38.25 -43.09
N SER A 207 3.02 -38.45 -44.35
CA SER A 207 3.14 -37.42 -45.38
C SER A 207 2.19 -36.26 -45.07
N VAL A 208 2.59 -35.39 -44.15
CA VAL A 208 1.89 -34.13 -43.89
C VAL A 208 2.25 -33.17 -45.02
N THR A 209 1.55 -33.31 -46.15
CA THR A 209 1.56 -32.36 -47.26
C THR A 209 0.70 -31.15 -46.93
N SER A 210 1.03 -30.43 -45.85
CA SER A 210 0.66 -29.03 -45.57
C SER A 210 0.80 -28.73 -44.07
N PHE A 211 2.02 -28.47 -43.61
CA PHE A 211 2.19 -27.72 -42.37
C PHE A 211 3.26 -26.65 -42.59
N SER A 212 2.87 -25.40 -42.37
CA SER A 212 3.58 -24.17 -42.70
C SER A 212 5.02 -24.13 -42.15
N GLN A 213 5.91 -23.48 -42.92
CA GLN A 213 7.36 -23.40 -42.76
C GLN A 213 7.86 -22.44 -41.66
N ASP A 214 7.08 -22.12 -40.62
CA ASP A 214 7.41 -21.01 -39.71
C ASP A 214 8.07 -21.39 -38.36
N TRP A 215 8.66 -22.59 -38.21
CA TRP A 215 9.30 -22.97 -36.93
C TRP A 215 10.83 -22.88 -36.92
N ARG A 216 11.49 -22.54 -38.03
CA ARG A 216 12.97 -22.54 -38.12
C ARG A 216 13.69 -21.31 -37.55
N THR A 217 12.99 -20.33 -37.00
CA THR A 217 13.62 -19.08 -36.49
C THR A 217 13.91 -19.05 -34.98
N VAL A 218 13.63 -20.10 -34.21
CA VAL A 218 13.88 -20.08 -32.75
C VAL A 218 14.87 -21.17 -32.34
N SER A 219 16.11 -21.11 -32.84
CA SER A 219 17.24 -21.85 -32.27
C SER A 219 18.56 -21.24 -32.75
N SER A 220 18.97 -20.12 -32.14
CA SER A 220 20.38 -19.71 -32.14
C SER A 220 20.90 -19.80 -30.70
N PRO A 221 22.04 -20.48 -30.46
CA PRO A 221 22.68 -20.50 -29.15
C PRO A 221 23.44 -19.19 -28.91
N LEU A 222 23.05 -18.45 -27.87
CA LEU A 222 23.85 -17.35 -27.33
C LEU A 222 25.20 -17.88 -26.85
N THR A 223 26.27 -17.40 -27.47
CA THR A 223 27.64 -17.59 -27.01
C THR A 223 27.95 -16.58 -25.92
N THR A 224 28.35 -17.11 -24.77
CA THR A 224 28.84 -16.39 -23.60
C THR A 224 30.23 -15.81 -23.88
N THR A 225 30.38 -14.49 -23.77
CA THR A 225 31.68 -13.84 -23.51
C THR A 225 31.65 -13.17 -22.15
N ALA A 226 32.52 -13.65 -21.28
CA ALA A 226 32.78 -13.14 -19.96
C ALA A 226 33.49 -11.77 -20.01
N GLY A 227 33.16 -10.89 -19.05
CA GLY A 227 34.08 -9.87 -18.57
C GLY A 227 33.51 -8.45 -18.45
N ALA A 228 32.78 -8.14 -17.36
CA ALA A 228 32.77 -6.80 -16.76
C ALA A 228 32.24 -6.82 -15.31
N LYS A 229 33.18 -6.59 -14.39
CA LYS A 229 33.11 -5.94 -13.07
C LYS A 229 31.76 -5.60 -12.43
N MET A 230 31.63 -6.03 -11.17
CA MET A 230 30.72 -5.54 -10.11
C MET A 230 30.62 -4.01 -10.06
N VAL A 231 29.40 -3.46 -9.93
CA VAL A 231 28.96 -2.46 -8.92
C VAL A 231 27.40 -2.36 -8.91
N ASN A 232 26.84 -2.53 -7.71
CA ASN A 232 25.53 -2.17 -7.11
C ASN A 232 24.16 -2.60 -7.67
N ASP A 233 23.43 -3.21 -6.73
CA ASP A 233 22.00 -3.50 -6.67
C ASP A 233 21.12 -2.26 -6.85
N THR A 234 20.22 -2.33 -7.83
CA THR A 234 18.89 -1.73 -7.77
C THR A 234 17.93 -2.72 -8.43
N THR A 235 17.00 -3.25 -7.64
CA THR A 235 15.94 -4.12 -8.12
C THR A 235 15.05 -3.40 -9.13
N PRO A 236 14.69 -3.99 -10.28
CA PRO A 236 13.70 -3.41 -11.18
C PRO A 236 12.31 -3.55 -10.54
N VAL A 237 11.72 -2.42 -10.16
CA VAL A 237 10.27 -2.32 -9.93
C VAL A 237 9.60 -2.50 -11.30
N SER A 238 8.71 -3.49 -11.41
CA SER A 238 7.95 -3.77 -12.63
C SER A 238 7.26 -2.51 -13.17
N GLU A 239 7.53 -2.14 -14.43
CA GLU A 239 6.96 -0.98 -15.14
C GLU A 239 5.42 -0.98 -15.24
N ALA A 240 4.77 -2.11 -14.97
CA ALA A 240 3.32 -2.26 -15.07
C ALA A 240 2.48 -1.50 -14.02
N GLY A 241 3.10 -0.97 -12.95
CA GLY A 241 2.36 -0.27 -11.88
C GLY A 241 2.21 1.24 -12.03
N TRP A 242 2.93 1.86 -12.98
CA TRP A 242 2.95 3.32 -13.13
C TRP A 242 1.85 3.86 -14.04
N HIS A 243 1.19 3.00 -14.82
CA HIS A 243 0.24 3.42 -15.84
C HIS A 243 -1.18 3.68 -15.31
N ASP A 244 -1.59 3.12 -14.17
CA ASP A 244 -2.98 3.28 -13.70
C ASP A 244 -3.24 4.63 -13.02
N LEU A 245 -2.30 5.13 -12.22
CA LEU A 245 -2.39 6.47 -11.61
C LEU A 245 -2.27 7.61 -12.63
N MET A 246 -1.81 7.32 -13.85
CA MET A 246 -1.71 8.28 -14.95
C MET A 246 -2.98 8.35 -15.82
N SER A 247 -4.02 7.58 -15.50
CA SER A 247 -5.21 7.48 -16.33
C SER A 247 -6.49 8.06 -15.72
N THR A 248 -6.43 8.53 -14.46
CA THR A 248 -7.57 9.13 -13.75
C THR A 248 -7.37 10.63 -13.54
N CYS A 249 -8.46 11.39 -13.65
CA CYS A 249 -8.46 12.81 -13.38
C CYS A 249 -8.49 13.04 -11.87
N SER A 250 -7.55 13.84 -11.35
CA SER A 250 -7.50 14.20 -9.93
C SER A 250 -8.69 15.03 -9.42
N ILE A 251 -9.61 15.44 -10.30
CA ILE A 251 -10.77 16.29 -9.96
C ILE A 251 -12.06 15.48 -9.99
N CYS A 252 -12.40 14.87 -11.13
CA CYS A 252 -13.60 14.03 -11.22
C CYS A 252 -13.41 12.59 -10.76
N LEU A 253 -12.16 12.17 -10.48
CA LEU A 253 -11.78 10.80 -10.11
C LEU A 253 -12.18 9.72 -11.13
N ASP A 254 -12.54 10.14 -12.34
CA ASP A 254 -12.90 9.29 -13.47
C ASP A 254 -11.73 9.18 -14.47
N MET A 255 -11.85 8.29 -15.45
CA MET A 255 -10.89 8.15 -16.54
C MET A 255 -10.73 9.49 -17.28
N LEU A 256 -9.49 9.88 -17.58
CA LEU A 256 -9.16 11.15 -18.19
C LEU A 256 -9.85 11.32 -19.56
N ARG A 257 -10.75 12.32 -19.67
CA ARG A 257 -11.39 12.74 -20.92
C ARG A 257 -10.68 14.00 -21.44
N ASP A 258 -10.00 13.86 -22.58
CA ASP A 258 -9.10 14.89 -23.17
C ASP A 258 -8.05 15.38 -22.13
N PRO A 259 -7.05 14.53 -21.77
CA PRO A 259 -6.10 14.85 -20.70
C PRO A 259 -5.27 16.10 -21.02
N VAL A 260 -5.12 16.97 -20.02
CA VAL A 260 -4.23 18.13 -20.04
C VAL A 260 -3.19 17.98 -18.93
N VAL A 261 -1.92 18.09 -19.31
CA VAL A 261 -0.79 18.13 -18.36
C VAL A 261 -0.70 19.55 -17.78
N LEU A 262 -0.78 19.65 -16.46
CA LEU A 262 -0.60 20.90 -15.73
C LEU A 262 0.88 21.30 -15.77
N GLY A 263 1.16 22.60 -15.95
CA GLY A 263 2.53 23.14 -15.99
C GLY A 263 3.27 23.16 -14.63
N CYS A 264 2.89 22.30 -13.69
CA CYS A 264 3.59 22.10 -12.43
C CYS A 264 4.75 21.10 -12.57
N ASP A 265 5.74 21.14 -11.67
CA ASP A 265 6.94 20.28 -11.71
C ASP A 265 6.64 18.77 -11.67
N GLY A 266 5.43 18.37 -11.26
CA GLY A 266 5.01 16.98 -11.16
C GLY A 266 4.28 16.42 -12.39
N GLU A 267 4.14 17.18 -13.48
CA GLU A 267 3.45 16.76 -14.72
C GLU A 267 2.06 16.14 -14.48
N HIS A 268 1.33 16.62 -13.46
CA HIS A 268 0.01 16.09 -13.10
C HIS A 268 -1.02 16.34 -14.21
N MET A 269 -1.98 15.42 -14.37
CA MET A 269 -2.99 15.48 -15.42
C MET A 269 -4.41 15.68 -14.88
N VAL A 270 -5.23 16.41 -15.64
CA VAL A 270 -6.66 16.61 -15.41
C VAL A 270 -7.45 16.53 -16.72
N CYS A 271 -8.77 16.29 -16.65
CA CYS A 271 -9.63 16.46 -17.83
C CYS A 271 -9.66 17.93 -18.23
N ARG A 272 -9.71 18.20 -19.54
CA ARG A 272 -9.77 19.57 -20.06
C ARG A 272 -10.93 20.39 -19.53
N GLU A 273 -12.08 19.76 -19.30
CA GLU A 273 -13.28 20.40 -18.74
C GLU A 273 -13.06 21.00 -17.35
N HIS A 274 -12.11 20.47 -16.57
CA HIS A 274 -11.79 20.97 -15.24
C HIS A 274 -10.64 21.98 -15.24
N LEU A 275 -10.01 22.28 -16.38
CA LEU A 275 -8.84 23.16 -16.44
C LEU A 275 -9.20 24.61 -16.10
N ASP A 276 -10.36 25.09 -16.57
CA ASP A 276 -10.78 26.49 -16.41
C ASP A 276 -11.13 26.85 -14.96
N GLU A 277 -11.34 25.84 -14.10
CA GLU A 277 -11.67 26.00 -12.68
C GLU A 277 -10.43 25.96 -11.77
N LEU A 278 -9.23 25.70 -12.33
CA LEU A 278 -8.00 25.51 -11.57
C LEU A 278 -7.09 26.75 -11.58
N PHE A 279 -6.85 27.29 -10.39
CA PHE A 279 -5.79 28.30 -10.16
C PHE A 279 -4.48 27.65 -9.68
N GLU A 280 -4.57 26.50 -9.00
CA GLU A 280 -3.44 25.75 -8.43
C GLU A 280 -3.60 24.26 -8.72
N CYS A 281 -2.49 23.52 -8.80
CA CYS A 281 -2.53 22.08 -9.02
C CYS A 281 -3.10 21.36 -7.78
N PRO A 282 -4.14 20.52 -7.90
CA PRO A 282 -4.74 19.85 -6.74
C PRO A 282 -3.80 18.84 -6.05
N MET A 283 -2.82 18.30 -6.79
CA MET A 283 -1.90 17.28 -6.29
C MET A 283 -0.69 17.87 -5.56
N CYS A 284 -0.15 18.99 -6.04
CA CYS A 284 1.09 19.57 -5.50
C CYS A 284 0.96 21.01 -5.01
N ARG A 285 -0.21 21.63 -5.17
CA ARG A 285 -0.49 23.05 -4.86
C ARG A 285 0.46 24.05 -5.55
N GLY A 286 1.15 23.61 -6.61
CA GLY A 286 1.97 24.48 -7.44
C GLY A 286 1.13 25.34 -8.39
N PRO A 287 1.64 26.51 -8.82
CA PRO A 287 0.95 27.37 -9.77
C PRO A 287 0.75 26.63 -11.11
N VAL A 288 -0.47 26.67 -11.64
CA VAL A 288 -0.76 26.09 -12.96
C VAL A 288 -0.33 27.09 -14.02
N GLY A 289 0.86 26.90 -14.59
CA GLY A 289 1.27 27.66 -15.77
C GLY A 289 0.32 27.35 -16.94
N ILE A 290 -0.13 28.38 -17.66
CA ILE A 290 -0.92 28.21 -18.89
C ILE A 290 -0.12 27.29 -19.84
N PRO A 291 -0.68 26.15 -20.26
CA PRO A 291 0.08 25.16 -21.03
C PRO A 291 0.58 25.77 -22.34
N GLN A 292 1.91 25.79 -22.52
CA GLN A 292 2.52 26.17 -23.78
C GLN A 292 2.40 25.02 -24.79
N LYS A 293 1.33 25.07 -25.60
CA LYS A 293 1.00 24.20 -26.74
C LYS A 293 0.64 22.73 -26.43
N PRO A 294 -0.40 22.18 -27.07
CA PRO A 294 -0.80 20.78 -26.92
C PRO A 294 0.14 19.83 -27.68
N GLN A 295 0.72 18.83 -26.99
CA GLN A 295 1.30 17.65 -27.63
C GLN A 295 0.18 16.73 -28.11
N LYS A 296 -0.10 16.77 -29.42
CA LYS A 296 -1.32 16.17 -30.00
C LYS A 296 -1.24 14.68 -30.41
N SER A 297 -0.11 13.97 -30.28
CA SER A 297 0.03 12.66 -30.95
C SER A 297 0.13 11.43 -30.05
N VAL A 298 0.66 11.52 -28.83
CA VAL A 298 1.00 10.30 -28.04
C VAL A 298 -0.09 9.92 -27.03
N LEU A 299 -0.66 10.88 -26.30
CA LEU A 299 -1.63 10.61 -25.23
C LEU A 299 -3.02 10.18 -25.76
N ARG A 300 -3.45 10.68 -26.91
CA ARG A 300 -4.72 10.22 -27.53
C ARG A 300 -4.67 8.75 -27.95
N ALA A 301 -3.52 8.25 -28.39
CA ALA A 301 -3.36 6.85 -28.77
C ALA A 301 -3.48 5.93 -27.55
N LEU A 302 -2.94 6.35 -26.39
CA LEU A 302 -2.98 5.56 -25.15
C LEU A 302 -4.40 5.48 -24.56
N VAL A 303 -5.20 6.55 -24.65
CA VAL A 303 -6.60 6.54 -24.18
C VAL A 303 -7.51 5.74 -25.12
N ALA A 304 -7.26 5.80 -26.44
CA ALA A 304 -8.06 5.07 -27.43
C ALA A 304 -7.86 3.55 -27.37
N MET A 305 -6.65 3.06 -27.03
CA MET A 305 -6.36 1.61 -26.94
C MET A 305 -6.99 0.90 -25.74
N ARG A 306 -7.70 1.62 -24.84
CA ARG A 306 -8.27 1.07 -23.60
C ARG A 306 -9.81 1.12 -23.56
N ALA A 307 -10.44 1.66 -24.60
CA ALA A 307 -11.89 1.79 -24.74
C ALA A 307 -12.55 0.69 -25.62
N ASP A 308 -11.74 -0.24 -26.14
CA ASP A 308 -12.15 -1.50 -26.79
C ASP A 308 -11.85 -2.69 -25.85
#